data_AF-A0A6M2DPP9-F1
#
_entry.id   AF-A0A6M2DPP9-F1
#
_cell.length_a   1.000
_cell.length_b   1.000
_cell.length_c   1.000
_cell.angle_alpha   90.00
_cell.angle_beta   90.00
_cell.angle_gamma   90.00
#
_symmetry.space_group_name_H-M   'P 1'
#
loop_
_entity.id
_entity.type
_entity.pdbx_description
1 polymer ?
#
loop_
_entity_poly.entity_id
_entity_poly.type
_entity_poly.pdbx_seq_one_letter_code
_entity_poly.pdbx_strand_id
1 'polypeptide(L)'
;NSDIIQIQNELVEYNVGVKAIIQDMLSLKSSTESLQVLNNEGRAKISGIKNCIESLYKLAKHNSDSLLLEEVESHRNELTTTLKDFRRSNIIAMSAIEKAKKEELLSGQENDVKPLTSVRKRGVDKSNIVNMSSNVTERLLSISRHLAQTTEKSAATLETLTMSSSSVWGTREELENTSATIAQSGKLLKKYGRREFTDKILMFFAFA
;
A
#
# COMPACT_ATOMS: atom_id res chain seq x y z
N ASN A 1 11.30 20.93 -18.08
CA ASN A 1 12.39 19.93 -17.97
C ASN A 1 13.00 19.83 -16.58
N SER A 2 13.44 20.92 -15.94
CA SER A 2 13.99 20.85 -14.57
C SER A 2 13.04 20.19 -13.57
N ASP A 3 11.76 20.57 -13.58
CA ASP A 3 10.76 20.05 -12.64
C ASP A 3 10.44 18.56 -12.88
N ILE A 4 10.47 18.10 -14.14
CA ILE A 4 10.24 16.69 -14.49
C ILE A 4 11.37 15.82 -13.93
N ILE A 5 12.62 16.26 -14.14
CA ILE A 5 13.81 15.57 -13.63
C ILE A 5 13.80 15.51 -12.11
N GLN A 6 13.39 16.60 -11.45
CA GLN A 6 13.28 16.63 -9.99
C GLN A 6 12.25 15.61 -9.47
N ILE A 7 11.06 15.57 -10.07
CA ILE A 7 10.01 14.62 -9.67
C ILE A 7 10.42 13.17 -9.96
N GLN A 8 11.11 12.92 -11.08
CA GLN A 8 11.65 11.59 -11.39
C GLN A 8 12.71 11.15 -10.37
N ASN A 9 13.61 12.04 -9.95
CA ASN A 9 14.59 11.73 -8.92
C ASN A 9 13.92 11.41 -7.56
N GLU A 10 12.91 12.20 -7.17
CA GLU A 10 12.14 11.95 -5.95
C GLU A 10 11.38 10.62 -6.02
N LEU A 11 10.83 10.29 -7.19
CA LEU A 11 10.17 9.02 -7.45
C LEU A 11 11.14 7.83 -7.30
N VAL A 12 12.37 7.95 -7.81
CA VAL A 12 13.41 6.93 -7.64
C VAL A 12 13.81 6.80 -6.18
N GLU A 13 13.99 7.91 -5.47
CA GLU A 13 14.32 7.92 -4.04
C GLU A 13 13.27 7.18 -3.22
N TYR A 14 11.98 7.49 -3.41
CA TYR A 14 10.92 6.78 -2.72
C TYR A 14 10.86 5.29 -3.10
N ASN A 15 11.04 4.94 -4.37
CA ASN A 15 11.03 3.54 -4.81
C ASN A 15 12.17 2.72 -4.18
N VAL A 16 13.38 3.27 -4.14
CA VAL A 16 14.52 2.64 -3.46
C VAL A 16 14.23 2.53 -1.96
N GLY A 17 13.69 3.59 -1.36
CA GLY A 17 13.33 3.60 0.06
C GLY A 17 12.28 2.54 0.43
N VAL A 18 11.27 2.31 -0.42
CA VAL A 18 10.28 1.24 -0.20
C VAL A 18 10.92 -0.15 -0.34
N LYS A 19 11.82 -0.36 -1.31
CA LYS A 19 12.54 -1.62 -1.48
C LYS A 19 13.47 -1.93 -0.30
N ALA A 20 14.14 -0.92 0.27
CA ALA A 20 14.94 -1.07 1.48
C ALA A 20 14.06 -1.50 2.67
N ILE A 21 12.93 -0.81 2.88
CA ILE A 21 11.96 -1.17 3.94
C ILE A 21 11.43 -2.59 3.77
N ILE A 22 11.17 -3.02 2.53
CA ILE A 22 10.78 -4.41 2.23
C ILE A 22 11.85 -5.40 2.69
N GLN A 23 13.13 -5.13 2.41
CA GLN A 23 14.23 -5.99 2.87
C GLN A 23 14.35 -5.99 4.40
N ASP A 24 14.23 -4.83 5.03
CA ASP A 24 14.28 -4.70 6.48
C ASP A 24 13.16 -5.49 7.15
N MET A 25 11.93 -5.43 6.60
CA MET A 25 10.80 -6.25 7.07
C MET A 25 11.09 -7.76 6.98
N LEU A 26 11.70 -8.22 5.87
CA LEU A 26 12.03 -9.64 5.70
C LEU A 26 13.14 -10.11 6.64
N SER A 27 14.01 -9.20 7.10
CA SER A 27 15.06 -9.50 8.07
C SER A 27 14.56 -9.54 9.52
N LEU A 28 13.37 -8.98 9.78
CA LEU A 28 12.81 -8.83 11.12
C LEU A 28 12.26 -10.16 11.66
N LYS A 29 12.70 -10.56 12.85
CA LYS A 29 12.32 -11.84 13.46
C LYS A 29 11.60 -11.74 14.80
N SER A 30 11.65 -10.60 15.50
CA SER A 30 11.32 -10.59 16.93
C SER A 30 10.44 -9.43 17.41
N SER A 31 10.54 -8.23 16.82
CA SER A 31 9.81 -7.06 17.33
C SER A 31 8.61 -6.66 16.47
N THR A 32 7.41 -6.71 17.07
CA THR A 32 6.18 -6.18 16.45
C THR A 32 6.17 -4.66 16.35
N GLU A 33 6.83 -3.96 17.27
CA GLU A 33 6.89 -2.49 17.27
C GLU A 33 7.75 -1.98 16.12
N SER A 34 8.90 -2.60 15.88
CA SER A 34 9.78 -2.27 14.75
C SER A 34 9.08 -2.53 13.40
N LEU A 35 8.25 -3.57 13.32
CA LEU A 35 7.45 -3.84 12.12
C LEU A 35 6.38 -2.75 11.88
N GLN A 36 5.78 -2.19 12.94
CA GLN A 36 4.81 -1.10 12.81
C GLN A 36 5.47 0.20 12.34
N VAL A 37 6.67 0.52 12.85
CA VAL A 37 7.45 1.68 12.40
C VAL A 37 7.79 1.57 10.91
N LEU A 38 8.34 0.42 10.50
CA LEU A 38 8.65 0.14 9.08
C LEU A 38 7.38 0.20 8.20
N ASN A 39 6.24 -0.25 8.71
CA ASN A 39 4.98 -0.17 7.98
C ASN A 39 4.49 1.28 7.79
N ASN A 40 4.60 2.10 8.82
CA ASN A 40 4.21 3.51 8.73
C ASN A 40 5.13 4.27 7.77
N GLU A 41 6.44 4.05 7.87
CA GLU A 41 7.41 4.65 6.94
C GLU A 41 7.21 4.17 5.50
N GLY A 42 6.98 2.87 5.31
CA GLY A 42 6.70 2.29 3.99
C GLY A 42 5.45 2.87 3.36
N ARG A 43 4.37 3.05 4.15
CA ARG A 43 3.14 3.71 3.70
C ARG A 43 3.38 5.17 3.32
N ALA A 44 4.18 5.90 4.08
CA ALA A 44 4.52 7.30 3.77
C ALA A 44 5.26 7.40 2.42
N LYS A 45 6.27 6.56 2.19
CA LYS A 45 7.01 6.55 0.91
C LYS A 45 6.15 6.10 -0.27
N ILE A 46 5.27 5.12 -0.08
CA ILE A 46 4.27 4.71 -1.10
C ILE A 46 3.33 5.88 -1.43
N SER A 47 2.94 6.69 -0.44
CA SER A 47 2.16 7.90 -0.70
C SER A 47 2.95 8.94 -1.50
N GLY A 48 4.25 9.09 -1.22
CA GLY A 48 5.17 9.93 -2.01
C GLY A 48 5.21 9.50 -3.48
N ILE A 49 5.39 8.20 -3.75
CA ILE A 49 5.37 7.63 -5.11
C ILE A 49 4.08 8.01 -5.85
N LYS A 50 2.91 7.86 -5.21
CA LYS A 50 1.62 8.22 -5.80
C LYS A 50 1.57 9.72 -6.18
N ASN A 51 2.02 10.59 -5.29
CA ASN A 51 2.03 12.04 -5.52
C ASN A 51 2.98 12.44 -6.67
N CYS A 52 4.16 11.81 -6.78
CA CYS A 52 5.10 12.04 -7.88
C CYS A 52 4.49 11.59 -9.22
N ILE A 53 3.89 10.39 -9.27
CA ILE A 53 3.22 9.87 -10.47
C ILE A 53 2.07 10.78 -10.91
N GLU A 54 1.25 11.27 -9.99
CA GLU A 54 0.18 12.22 -10.31
C GLU A 54 0.72 13.56 -10.83
N SER A 55 1.83 14.04 -10.28
CA SER A 55 2.46 15.28 -10.70
C SER A 55 3.08 15.14 -12.10
N LEU A 56 3.76 14.04 -12.38
CA LEU A 56 4.26 13.70 -13.73
C LEU A 56 3.12 13.59 -14.72
N TYR A 57 2.00 12.94 -14.35
CA TYR A 57 0.82 12.85 -15.21
C TYR A 57 0.25 14.24 -15.58
N LYS A 58 0.12 15.14 -14.59
CA LYS A 58 -0.38 16.51 -14.82
C LYS A 58 0.53 17.27 -15.77
N LEU A 59 1.84 17.16 -15.60
CA LEU A 59 2.84 17.78 -16.47
C LEU A 59 2.79 17.19 -17.89
N ALA A 60 2.70 15.87 -18.03
CA ALA A 60 2.60 15.19 -19.31
C ALA A 60 1.34 15.62 -20.08
N LYS A 61 0.20 15.71 -19.38
CA LYS A 61 -1.07 16.18 -19.95
C LYS A 61 -1.02 17.65 -20.37
N HIS A 62 -0.40 18.51 -19.57
CA HIS A 62 -0.24 19.93 -19.91
C HIS A 62 0.65 20.13 -21.14
N ASN A 63 1.75 19.38 -21.23
CA ASN A 63 2.72 19.48 -22.31
C ASN A 63 2.33 18.67 -23.55
N SER A 64 1.22 17.93 -23.51
CA SER A 64 0.80 16.99 -24.56
C SER A 64 1.91 16.02 -24.97
N ASP A 65 2.73 15.62 -23.99
CA ASP A 65 3.90 14.75 -24.20
C ASP A 65 3.47 13.28 -24.10
N SER A 66 3.41 12.62 -25.25
CA SER A 66 2.98 11.22 -25.34
C SER A 66 3.99 10.25 -24.73
N LEU A 67 5.29 10.58 -24.74
CA LEU A 67 6.33 9.69 -24.20
C LEU A 67 6.30 9.72 -22.67
N LEU A 68 6.13 10.91 -22.09
CA LEU A 68 6.00 11.05 -20.65
C LEU A 68 4.70 10.42 -20.11
N LEU A 69 3.63 10.39 -20.91
CA LEU A 69 2.40 9.66 -20.56
C LEU A 69 2.62 8.14 -20.48
N GLU A 70 3.37 7.56 -21.42
CA GLU A 70 3.74 6.15 -21.41
C GLU A 70 4.64 5.81 -20.20
N GLU A 71 5.60 6.67 -19.89
CA GLU A 71 6.47 6.53 -18.72
C GLU A 71 5.68 6.56 -17.39
N VAL A 72 4.67 7.44 -17.30
CA VAL A 72 3.75 7.49 -16.15
C VAL A 72 2.95 6.18 -16.01
N GLU A 73 2.53 5.56 -17.11
CA GLU A 73 1.87 4.25 -17.05
C GLU A 73 2.81 3.15 -16.60
N SER A 74 4.07 3.17 -17.06
CA SER A 74 5.11 2.25 -16.58
C SER A 74 5.30 2.37 -15.06
N HIS A 75 5.46 3.59 -14.54
CA HIS A 75 5.62 3.82 -13.10
C HIS A 75 4.39 3.39 -12.28
N ARG A 76 3.18 3.43 -12.85
CA ARG A 76 1.98 2.90 -12.20
C ARG A 76 1.99 1.37 -12.11
N ASN A 77 2.47 0.70 -13.16
CA ASN A 77 2.63 -0.75 -13.15
C ASN A 77 3.70 -1.18 -12.13
N GLU A 78 4.81 -0.44 -12.05
CA GLU A 78 5.86 -0.64 -11.04
C GLU A 78 5.34 -0.43 -9.61
N LEU A 79 4.54 0.62 -9.37
CA LEU A 79 3.89 0.86 -8.08
C LEU A 79 2.98 -0.31 -7.68
N THR A 80 2.22 -0.86 -8.63
CA THR A 80 1.33 -2.01 -8.39
C THR A 80 2.12 -3.24 -7.96
N THR A 81 3.27 -3.48 -8.59
CA THR A 81 4.18 -4.58 -8.22
C THR A 81 4.79 -4.34 -6.84
N THR A 82 5.28 -3.13 -6.59
CA THR A 82 5.85 -2.73 -5.30
C THR A 82 4.85 -2.88 -4.16
N LEU A 83 3.57 -2.55 -4.39
CA LEU A 83 2.49 -2.77 -3.41
C LEU A 83 2.28 -4.26 -3.10
N LYS A 84 2.35 -5.14 -4.10
CA LYS A 84 2.24 -6.59 -3.89
C LYS A 84 3.42 -7.12 -3.07
N ASP A 85 4.64 -6.68 -3.38
CA ASP A 85 5.83 -7.10 -2.66
C ASP A 85 5.86 -6.58 -1.22
N PHE A 86 5.41 -5.34 -1.00
CA PHE A 86 5.24 -4.77 0.33
C PHE A 86 4.23 -5.57 1.17
N ARG A 87 3.09 -5.94 0.58
CA ARG A 87 2.08 -6.79 1.23
C ARG A 87 2.65 -8.15 1.60
N ARG A 88 3.32 -8.81 0.64
CA ARG A 88 3.93 -10.13 0.84
C ARG A 88 4.95 -10.11 1.96
N SER A 89 5.81 -9.09 1.99
CA SER A 89 6.89 -8.97 2.98
C SER A 89 6.35 -8.72 4.39
N ASN A 90 5.27 -7.94 4.51
CA ASN A 90 4.58 -7.75 5.77
C ASN A 90 3.99 -9.06 6.32
N ILE A 91 3.35 -9.88 5.47
CA ILE A 91 2.83 -11.21 5.87
C ILE A 91 3.97 -12.13 6.33
N ILE A 92 5.09 -12.16 5.58
CA ILE A 92 6.26 -12.98 5.92
C ILE A 92 6.84 -12.53 7.27
N ALA A 93 7.01 -11.22 7.48
CA ALA A 93 7.54 -10.67 8.72
C ALA A 93 6.63 -10.98 9.92
N MET A 94 5.31 -10.82 9.77
CA MET A 94 4.35 -11.19 10.81
C MET A 94 4.44 -12.67 11.17
N SER A 95 4.46 -13.56 10.17
CA SER A 95 4.59 -15.01 10.40
C SER A 95 5.93 -15.40 11.03
N ALA A 96 7.02 -14.72 10.68
CA ALA A 96 8.33 -14.95 11.29
C ALA A 96 8.33 -14.54 12.78
N ILE A 97 7.73 -13.40 13.10
CA ILE A 97 7.58 -12.92 14.48
C ILE A 97 6.67 -13.85 15.29
N GLU A 98 5.59 -14.36 14.71
CA GLU A 98 4.73 -15.37 15.32
C GLU A 98 5.50 -16.61 15.72
N LYS A 99 6.28 -17.14 14.78
CA LYS A 99 7.10 -18.33 15.00
C LYS A 99 8.12 -18.08 16.11
N ALA A 100 8.82 -16.94 16.08
CA ALA A 100 9.80 -16.60 17.09
C ALA A 100 9.18 -16.43 18.49
N LYS A 101 8.04 -15.75 18.62
CA LYS A 101 7.34 -15.60 19.91
C LYS A 101 6.85 -16.93 20.46
N LYS A 102 6.37 -17.82 19.58
CA LYS A 102 5.99 -19.18 19.97
C LYS A 102 7.20 -19.98 20.45
N GLU A 103 8.32 -19.88 19.75
CA GLU A 103 9.56 -20.58 20.10
C GLU A 103 10.19 -20.06 21.40
N GLU A 104 10.14 -18.75 21.66
CA GLU A 104 10.59 -18.13 22.92
C GLU A 104 9.79 -18.66 24.12
N LEU A 105 8.46 -18.74 24.00
CA LEU A 105 7.60 -19.28 25.06
C LEU A 105 7.84 -20.77 25.31
N LEU A 106 8.22 -21.54 24.29
CA LEU A 106 8.50 -22.98 24.40
C LEU A 106 9.93 -23.25 24.90
N SER A 107 10.92 -22.43 24.52
CA SER A 107 12.34 -22.58 24.89
C SER A 107 12.70 -21.98 26.26
N GLY A 108 11.91 -21.04 26.77
CA GLY A 108 12.01 -20.54 28.15
C GLY A 108 11.84 -21.63 29.24
N GLN A 109 11.50 -22.87 28.87
CA GLN A 109 11.42 -24.02 29.77
C GLN A 109 12.69 -24.88 29.86
N GLU A 110 13.64 -24.79 28.93
CA GLU A 110 14.85 -25.63 29.00
C GLU A 110 15.89 -25.08 30.00
N ASN A 111 15.90 -23.77 30.26
CA ASN A 111 16.92 -23.14 31.09
C ASN A 111 16.61 -23.14 32.61
N ASP A 112 15.37 -23.46 33.02
CA ASP A 112 15.01 -23.61 34.45
C ASP A 112 15.02 -25.07 34.92
N VAL A 113 15.26 -26.04 34.02
CA VAL A 113 15.57 -27.41 34.41
C VAL A 113 17.08 -27.50 34.66
N LYS A 114 17.52 -27.00 35.82
CA LYS A 114 18.79 -27.43 36.40
C LYS A 114 18.87 -28.96 36.30
N PRO A 115 19.96 -29.57 35.80
CA PRO A 115 20.07 -31.01 35.75
C PRO A 115 20.03 -31.53 37.20
N LEU A 116 18.90 -32.13 37.57
CA LEU A 116 18.69 -32.82 38.84
C LEU A 116 19.47 -34.13 38.83
N THR A 117 20.79 -34.06 38.84
CA THR A 117 21.57 -35.05 39.58
C THR A 117 21.52 -34.63 41.05
N SER A 118 20.78 -35.41 41.85
CA SER A 118 20.78 -35.45 43.32
C SER A 118 19.41 -35.21 43.96
N VAL A 119 18.88 -36.32 44.48
CA VAL A 119 18.10 -36.43 45.73
C VAL A 119 16.60 -36.05 45.68
N ARG A 120 15.80 -37.09 45.43
CA ARG A 120 14.78 -37.59 46.37
C ARG A 120 14.00 -36.50 47.15
N LYS A 121 13.01 -35.86 46.52
CA LYS A 121 11.86 -35.28 47.22
C LYS A 121 10.56 -35.60 46.50
N ARG A 122 9.81 -36.57 47.05
CA ARG A 122 8.37 -36.75 46.77
C ARG A 122 7.66 -35.51 47.33
N GLY A 123 6.97 -34.75 46.49
CA GLY A 123 6.13 -33.64 46.91
C GLY A 123 6.35 -32.29 46.23
N VAL A 124 6.96 -32.22 45.05
CA VAL A 124 7.01 -30.96 44.27
C VAL A 124 5.67 -30.76 43.54
N ASP A 125 4.79 -30.02 44.20
CA ASP A 125 3.68 -29.19 43.70
C ASP A 125 3.14 -29.46 42.28
N LYS A 126 2.26 -30.44 42.17
CA LYS A 126 1.39 -30.61 40.99
C LYS A 126 0.56 -29.36 40.71
N SER A 127 0.24 -28.57 41.73
CA SER A 127 -0.42 -27.26 41.64
C SER A 127 0.46 -26.19 40.97
N ASN A 128 1.77 -26.13 41.25
CA ASN A 128 2.67 -25.18 40.59
C ASN A 128 2.79 -25.45 39.09
N ILE A 129 2.91 -26.73 38.69
CA ILE A 129 2.98 -27.11 37.28
C ILE A 129 1.66 -26.78 36.56
N VAL A 130 0.51 -27.04 37.18
CA VAL A 130 -0.81 -26.71 36.63
C VAL A 130 -1.03 -25.20 36.54
N ASN A 131 -0.62 -24.43 37.56
CA ASN A 131 -0.72 -22.97 37.54
C ASN A 131 0.20 -22.35 36.48
N MET A 132 1.41 -22.87 36.31
CA MET A 132 2.33 -22.41 35.26
C MET A 132 1.79 -22.72 33.86
N SER A 133 1.27 -23.94 33.65
CA SER A 133 0.65 -24.34 32.38
C SER A 133 -0.63 -23.55 32.06
N SER A 134 -1.44 -23.24 33.08
CA SER A 134 -2.63 -22.40 32.93
C SER A 134 -2.26 -20.96 32.56
N ASN A 135 -1.23 -20.38 33.19
CA ASN A 135 -0.76 -19.03 32.88
C ASN A 135 -0.18 -18.94 31.45
N VAL A 136 0.55 -19.97 31.00
CA VAL A 136 1.06 -20.06 29.61
C VAL A 136 -0.09 -20.14 28.61
N THR A 137 -1.10 -20.95 28.89
CA THR A 137 -2.28 -21.10 28.03
C THR A 137 -3.03 -19.77 27.91
N GLU A 138 -3.17 -19.04 29.01
CA GLU A 138 -3.84 -17.73 29.03
C GLU A 138 -3.05 -16.66 28.26
N ARG A 139 -1.72 -16.63 28.40
CA ARG A 139 -0.85 -15.74 27.62
C ARG A 139 -0.88 -16.05 26.12
N LEU A 140 -0.84 -17.33 25.74
CA LEU A 140 -0.97 -17.75 24.34
C LEU A 140 -2.34 -17.39 23.75
N LEU A 141 -3.41 -17.57 24.53
CA LEU A 141 -4.77 -17.19 24.12
C LEU A 141 -4.87 -15.67 23.91
N SER A 142 -4.31 -14.88 24.82
CA SER A 142 -4.27 -13.42 24.71
C SER A 142 -3.47 -12.95 23.49
N ILE A 143 -2.28 -13.50 23.27
CA ILE A 143 -1.44 -13.18 22.10
C ILE A 143 -2.15 -13.60 20.80
N SER A 144 -2.74 -14.79 20.74
CA SER A 144 -3.49 -15.27 19.58
C SER A 144 -4.65 -14.35 19.23
N ARG A 145 -5.40 -13.88 20.24
CA ARG A 145 -6.48 -12.90 20.06
C ARG A 145 -5.94 -11.56 19.55
N HIS A 146 -4.90 -11.03 20.17
CA HIS A 146 -4.30 -9.76 19.77
C HIS A 146 -3.70 -9.83 18.35
N LEU A 147 -3.20 -11.00 17.97
CA LEU A 147 -2.68 -11.27 16.64
C LEU A 147 -3.78 -11.38 15.61
N ALA A 148 -4.82 -12.17 15.87
CA ALA A 148 -6.00 -12.24 15.01
C ALA A 148 -6.57 -10.84 14.73
N GLN A 149 -6.67 -10.01 15.77
CA GLN A 149 -7.14 -8.63 15.65
C GLN A 149 -6.18 -7.74 14.83
N THR A 150 -4.86 -7.95 14.93
CA THR A 150 -3.87 -7.16 14.18
C THR A 150 -3.82 -7.59 12.70
N THR A 151 -3.96 -8.88 12.43
CA THR A 151 -4.05 -9.44 11.08
C THR A 151 -5.36 -9.01 10.40
N GLU A 152 -6.48 -9.05 11.11
CA GLU A 152 -7.79 -8.57 10.63
C GLU A 152 -7.74 -7.07 10.28
N LYS A 153 -7.20 -6.24 11.17
CA LYS A 153 -6.98 -4.80 10.89
C LYS A 153 -6.10 -4.60 9.65
N SER A 154 -5.04 -5.38 9.51
CA SER A 154 -4.14 -5.29 8.35
C SER A 154 -4.87 -5.68 7.06
N ALA A 155 -5.67 -6.75 7.08
CA ALA A 155 -6.49 -7.18 5.95
C ALA A 155 -7.53 -6.12 5.55
N ALA A 156 -8.30 -5.60 6.50
CA ALA A 156 -9.34 -4.59 6.24
C ALA A 156 -8.75 -3.28 5.66
N THR A 157 -7.60 -2.84 6.18
CA THR A 157 -6.92 -1.64 5.64
C THR A 157 -6.40 -1.89 4.22
N LEU A 158 -5.91 -3.10 3.93
CA LEU A 158 -5.43 -3.47 2.60
C LEU A 158 -6.57 -3.62 1.57
N GLU A 159 -7.71 -4.15 1.99
CA GLU A 159 -8.92 -4.23 1.18
C GLU A 159 -9.43 -2.83 0.84
N THR A 160 -9.50 -1.94 1.85
CA THR A 160 -9.86 -0.53 1.66
C THR A 160 -8.95 0.14 0.63
N LEU A 161 -7.63 -0.04 0.73
CA LEU A 161 -6.69 0.51 -0.24
C LEU A 161 -6.86 -0.07 -1.66
N THR A 162 -7.23 -1.35 -1.77
CA THR A 162 -7.47 -2.00 -3.06
C THR A 162 -8.76 -1.48 -3.70
N MET A 163 -9.83 -1.37 -2.91
CA MET A 163 -11.11 -0.82 -3.33
C MET A 163 -11.00 0.65 -3.74
N SER A 164 -10.30 1.47 -2.93
CA SER A 164 -10.04 2.86 -3.28
C SER A 164 -9.21 2.99 -4.56
N SER A 165 -8.26 2.08 -4.79
CA SER A 165 -7.46 2.08 -6.02
C SER A 165 -8.30 1.72 -7.26
N SER A 166 -9.20 0.74 -7.18
CA SER A 166 -10.06 0.37 -8.30
C SER A 166 -11.14 1.42 -8.58
N SER A 167 -11.76 2.00 -7.54
CA SER A 167 -12.73 3.09 -7.70
C SER A 167 -12.10 4.32 -8.34
N VAL A 168 -10.91 4.74 -7.89
CA VAL A 168 -10.19 5.87 -8.52
C VAL A 168 -9.88 5.57 -9.99
N TRP A 169 -9.54 4.33 -10.33
CA TRP A 169 -9.29 3.93 -11.72
C TRP A 169 -10.55 3.98 -12.59
N GLY A 170 -11.66 3.40 -12.12
CA GLY A 170 -12.95 3.43 -12.83
C GLY A 170 -13.47 4.86 -13.04
N THR A 171 -13.42 5.69 -12.00
CA THR A 171 -13.82 7.11 -12.11
C THR A 171 -12.93 7.89 -13.10
N ARG A 172 -11.65 7.52 -13.22
CA ARG A 172 -10.73 8.14 -14.16
C ARG A 172 -11.05 7.79 -15.61
N GLU A 173 -11.37 6.53 -15.90
CA GLU A 173 -11.81 6.09 -17.22
C GLU A 173 -13.11 6.78 -17.64
N GLU A 174 -14.08 6.89 -16.72
CA GLU A 174 -15.31 7.65 -16.93
C GLU A 174 -15.04 9.15 -17.19
N LEU A 175 -14.09 9.76 -16.48
CA LEU A 175 -13.69 11.15 -16.70
C LEU A 175 -13.01 11.37 -18.06
N GLU A 176 -12.20 10.44 -18.54
CA GLU A 176 -11.60 10.55 -19.88
C GLU A 176 -12.66 10.39 -20.98
N ASN A 177 -13.59 9.45 -20.83
CA ASN A 177 -14.67 9.24 -21.79
C ASN A 177 -15.63 10.45 -21.85
N THR A 178 -15.97 11.04 -20.70
CA THR A 178 -16.77 12.27 -20.64
C THR A 178 -16.02 13.47 -21.23
N SER A 179 -14.70 13.60 -20.99
CA SER A 179 -13.86 14.63 -21.62
C SER A 179 -13.84 14.50 -23.14
N ALA A 180 -13.77 13.28 -23.68
CA ALA A 180 -13.82 13.04 -25.12
C ALA A 180 -15.18 13.46 -25.71
N THR A 181 -16.27 13.14 -25.01
CA THR A 181 -17.63 13.56 -25.38
C THR A 181 -17.77 15.07 -25.39
N ILE A 182 -17.27 15.78 -24.36
CA ILE A 182 -17.26 17.25 -24.30
C ILE A 182 -16.49 17.86 -25.47
N ALA A 183 -15.33 17.30 -25.81
CA ALA A 183 -14.54 17.77 -26.95
C ALA A 183 -15.30 17.62 -28.28
N GLN A 184 -16.06 16.53 -28.45
CA GLN A 184 -16.94 16.34 -29.61
C GLN A 184 -18.10 17.35 -29.60
N SER A 185 -18.74 17.58 -28.46
CA SER A 185 -19.78 18.61 -28.29
C SER A 185 -19.27 20.00 -28.66
N GLY A 186 -18.03 20.35 -28.27
CA GLY A 186 -17.38 21.62 -28.65
C GLY A 186 -17.20 21.77 -30.17
N LYS A 187 -16.84 20.68 -30.88
CA LYS A 187 -16.74 20.69 -32.35
C LYS A 187 -18.12 20.92 -33.01
N LEU A 188 -19.18 20.34 -32.44
CA LEU A 188 -20.55 20.54 -32.91
C LEU A 188 -20.98 22.00 -32.71
N LEU A 189 -20.81 22.55 -31.51
CA LEU A 189 -21.08 23.97 -31.21
C LEU A 189 -20.38 24.91 -32.20
N LYS A 190 -19.11 24.66 -32.52
CA LYS A 190 -18.35 25.47 -33.51
C LYS A 190 -18.88 25.32 -34.94
N LYS A 191 -19.45 24.17 -35.31
CA LYS A 191 -20.13 23.98 -36.62
C LYS A 191 -21.46 24.75 -36.65
N TYR A 192 -22.28 24.64 -35.60
CA TYR A 192 -23.55 25.37 -35.49
C TYR A 192 -23.34 26.89 -35.47
N GLY A 193 -22.34 27.39 -34.73
CA GLY A 193 -22.03 28.83 -34.71
C GLY A 193 -21.61 29.39 -36.08
N ARG A 194 -20.85 28.63 -36.88
CA ARG A 194 -20.56 29.02 -38.27
C ARG A 194 -21.81 29.02 -39.15
N ARG A 195 -22.68 28.01 -39.00
CA ARG A 195 -23.93 27.93 -39.76
C ARG A 195 -24.82 29.14 -39.46
N GLU A 196 -24.97 29.52 -38.19
CA GLU A 196 -25.73 30.71 -37.81
C GLU A 196 -25.14 32.00 -38.37
N PHE A 197 -23.81 32.14 -38.38
CA PHE A 197 -23.18 33.32 -38.95
C PHE A 197 -23.43 33.43 -40.46
N THR A 198 -23.25 32.33 -41.20
CA THR A 198 -23.58 32.28 -42.63
C THR A 198 -25.05 32.56 -42.89
N ASP A 199 -25.96 32.00 -42.10
CA ASP A 199 -27.41 32.21 -42.23
C ASP A 199 -27.80 33.68 -42.00
N LYS A 200 -27.21 34.33 -40.98
CA LYS A 200 -27.39 35.76 -40.73
C LYS A 200 -26.90 36.61 -41.91
N ILE A 201 -25.73 36.30 -42.48
CA ILE A 201 -25.22 37.00 -43.66
C ILE A 201 -26.14 36.83 -44.86
N LEU A 202 -26.63 35.61 -45.11
CA LEU A 202 -27.56 35.35 -46.21
C LEU A 202 -28.88 36.11 -46.02
N MET A 203 -29.41 36.17 -44.80
CA MET A 203 -30.56 37.00 -44.46
C MET A 203 -30.29 38.49 -44.77
N PHE A 204 -29.13 39.02 -44.37
CA PHE A 204 -28.77 40.40 -44.70
C PHE A 204 -28.72 40.67 -46.20
N PHE A 205 -28.19 39.74 -47.01
CA PHE A 205 -28.18 39.89 -48.47
C PHE A 205 -29.54 39.67 -49.14
N ALA A 206 -30.43 38.88 -48.53
CA ALA A 206 -31.77 38.63 -49.06
C ALA A 206 -32.75 39.79 -48.79
N PHE A 207 -32.49 40.58 -47.74
CA PHE A 207 -33.32 41.72 -47.34
C PHE A 207 -32.67 43.10 -47.63
N ALA A 208 -31.49 43.13 -48.27
CA ALA A 208 -30.85 44.34 -48.80
C ALA A 208 -31.17 44.50 -50.30
#